data_AF-A0A8S3JGG0-F1
#
_entry.id   AF-A0A8S3JGG0-F1
#
_cell.length_a   1.000
_cell.length_b   1.000
_cell.length_c   1.000
_cell.angle_alpha   90.00
_cell.angle_beta   90.00
_cell.angle_gamma   90.00
#
_symmetry.space_group_name_H-M   'P 1'
#
loop_
_entity.id
_entity.type
_entity.pdbx_description
1 polymer ?
#
loop_
_entity_poly.entity_id
_entity_poly.type
_entity_poly.pdbx_seq_one_letter_code
_entity_poly.pdbx_strand_id
1 'polypeptide(L)'
;VQTVSERLRFRVNLYELREQRKIKPTVLYNMLTNLLYERRFGPYFVFSLVIGLDPKTGETFVYDSDNIGAISDNVNLATVGTASDYIFGLGMK
;
A
#
# COMPACT_ATOMS: atom_id res chain seq x y z
N VAL A 1 -4.68 1.87 12.84
CA VAL A 1 -5.17 1.36 11.55
C VAL A 1 -6.39 2.13 11.03
N GLN A 2 -7.48 2.25 11.80
CA GLN A 2 -8.74 2.88 11.35
C GLN A 2 -8.54 4.29 10.74
N THR A 3 -7.80 5.17 11.42
CA THR A 3 -7.54 6.55 10.94
C THR A 3 -6.88 6.62 9.57
N VAL A 4 -5.89 5.76 9.29
CA VAL A 4 -5.19 5.74 7.98
C VAL A 4 -6.12 5.20 6.90
N SER A 5 -6.91 4.17 7.20
CA SER A 5 -7.91 3.60 6.29
C SER A 5 -8.99 4.62 5.90
N GLU A 6 -9.52 5.37 6.87
CA GLU A 6 -10.52 6.42 6.62
C GLU A 6 -9.95 7.56 5.77
N ARG A 7 -8.75 8.04 6.10
CA ARG A 7 -8.05 9.07 5.32
C ARG A 7 -7.76 8.62 3.90
N LEU A 8 -7.29 7.39 3.72
CA LEU A 8 -7.02 6.82 2.40
C LEU A 8 -8.31 6.69 1.59
N ARG A 9 -9.38 6.14 2.18
CA ARG A 9 -10.70 6.03 1.54
C ARG A 9 -11.23 7.38 1.08
N PHE A 10 -11.08 8.42 1.91
CA PHE A 10 -11.46 9.79 1.53
C PHE A 10 -10.68 10.28 0.29
N ARG A 11 -9.35 10.12 0.27
CA ARG A 11 -8.52 10.53 -0.87
C ARG A 11 -8.84 9.72 -2.14
N VAL A 12 -9.08 8.42 -2.01
CA VAL A 12 -9.48 7.53 -3.12
C VAL A 12 -10.82 7.97 -3.71
N ASN A 13 -11.82 8.22 -2.87
CA ASN A 13 -13.13 8.68 -3.34
C ASN A 13 -13.03 10.01 -4.10
N LEU A 14 -12.25 10.97 -3.58
CA LEU A 14 -12.01 12.24 -4.27
C LEU A 14 -11.30 12.05 -5.61
N TYR A 15 -10.33 11.15 -5.67
CA TYR A 15 -9.63 10.83 -6.91
C TYR A 15 -10.58 10.23 -7.95
N GLU A 16 -11.40 9.24 -7.58
CA GLU A 16 -12.34 8.60 -8.52
C GLU A 16 -13.39 9.60 -9.04
N LEU A 17 -13.87 10.51 -8.20
CA LEU A 17 -14.80 11.58 -8.60
C LEU A 17 -14.17 12.58 -9.57
N ARG A 18 -12.91 12.95 -9.34
CA ARG A 18 -12.18 13.94 -10.18
C ARG A 18 -11.76 13.34 -11.53
N GLU A 19 -11.22 12.13 -11.51
CA GLU A 19 -10.64 11.48 -12.67
C GLU A 19 -11.65 10.64 -13.47
N GLN A 20 -12.88 10.48 -12.95
CA GLN A 20 -13.96 9.66 -13.52
C GLN A 20 -13.51 8.23 -13.88
N ARG A 21 -12.57 7.68 -13.12
CA ARG A 21 -12.03 6.34 -13.35
C ARG A 21 -11.65 5.68 -12.03
N LYS A 22 -11.65 4.35 -12.04
CA LYS A 22 -11.16 3.55 -10.91
C LYS A 22 -9.67 3.77 -10.69
N ILE A 23 -9.29 3.83 -9.42
CA ILE A 23 -7.89 4.00 -9.05
C ILE A 23 -7.06 2.78 -9.46
N LYS A 24 -5.88 3.00 -10.02
CA LYS A 24 -4.92 1.94 -10.31
C LYS A 24 -4.15 1.56 -9.02
N PRO A 25 -3.73 0.30 -8.85
CA PRO A 25 -2.95 -0.13 -7.68
C PRO A 25 -1.69 0.71 -7.46
N THR A 26 -0.96 1.05 -8.53
CA THR A 26 0.22 1.93 -8.50
C THR A 26 -0.08 3.32 -7.93
N VAL A 27 -1.23 3.91 -8.29
CA VAL A 27 -1.64 5.23 -7.82
C VAL A 27 -2.08 5.18 -6.37
N LEU A 28 -2.79 4.11 -5.98
CA LEU A 28 -3.19 3.88 -4.60
C LEU A 28 -1.96 3.76 -3.69
N TYR A 29 -0.95 3.02 -4.13
CA TYR A 29 0.31 2.87 -3.40
C TYR A 29 1.02 4.22 -3.20
N ASN A 30 1.20 5.00 -4.26
CA ASN A 30 1.80 6.33 -4.16
C ASN A 30 0.99 7.28 -3.26
N MET A 31 -0.33 7.20 -3.27
CA MET A 31 -1.18 7.99 -2.39
C MET A 31 -0.99 7.62 -0.92
N LEU A 32 -0.79 6.34 -0.63
CA LEU A 32 -0.54 5.81 0.70
C LEU A 32 0.85 6.17 1.21
N THR A 33 1.90 5.96 0.42
CA THR A 33 3.28 6.30 0.82
C THR A 33 3.42 7.80 1.09
N ASN A 34 2.81 8.65 0.27
CA ASN A 34 2.75 10.10 0.54
C ASN A 34 2.01 10.43 1.85
N LEU A 35 0.87 9.78 2.12
CA LEU A 35 0.13 9.97 3.38
C LEU A 35 0.98 9.59 4.62
N LEU A 36 1.79 8.54 4.51
CA LEU A 36 2.69 8.10 5.58
C LEU A 36 3.88 9.06 5.73
N TYR A 37 4.46 9.50 4.60
CA TYR A 37 5.61 10.39 4.58
C TYR A 37 5.29 11.81 5.08
N GLU A 38 4.07 12.30 4.87
CA GLU A 38 3.56 13.55 5.48
C GLU A 38 3.76 13.61 7.00
N ARG A 39 3.88 12.45 7.65
CA ARG A 39 4.06 12.30 9.09
C ARG A 39 5.43 11.71 9.44
N ARG A 40 6.49 12.03 8.68
CA ARG A 40 7.84 11.46 8.87
C ARG A 40 8.41 11.53 10.30
N PHE A 41 8.15 12.60 11.04
CA PHE A 41 8.65 12.83 12.42
C PHE A 41 7.59 12.54 13.51
N GLY A 42 6.45 11.99 13.13
CA GLY A 42 5.41 11.53 14.03
C GLY A 42 4.53 10.51 13.31
N PRO A 43 5.12 9.37 12.89
CA PRO A 43 4.51 8.47 11.92
C PRO A 43 3.28 7.77 12.47
N TYR A 44 2.43 7.31 11.57
CA TYR A 44 1.41 6.34 11.92
C TYR A 44 2.09 5.00 12.20
N PHE A 45 1.81 4.36 13.34
CA PHE A 45 2.29 3.01 13.63
C PHE A 45 1.49 1.96 12.84
N VAL A 46 1.65 1.97 11.52
CA VAL A 46 1.02 1.05 10.58
C VAL A 46 2.05 0.60 9.55
N PHE A 47 1.93 -0.64 9.12
CA PHE A 47 2.64 -1.18 7.96
C PHE A 47 1.58 -1.48 6.91
N SER A 48 1.88 -1.19 5.66
CA SER A 48 0.90 -1.31 4.58
C SER A 48 1.33 -2.32 3.54
N LEU A 49 0.34 -3.05 3.02
CA LEU A 49 0.47 -3.97 1.91
C LEU A 49 -0.61 -3.62 0.89
N VAL A 50 -0.20 -3.27 -0.33
CA VAL A 50 -1.09 -2.96 -1.45
C VAL A 50 -0.97 -4.07 -2.48
N ILE A 51 -2.10 -4.74 -2.73
CA ILE A 51 -2.21 -5.81 -3.71
C ILE A 51 -3.29 -5.44 -4.72
N GLY A 52 -3.00 -5.61 -6.00
CA GLY A 52 -3.98 -5.42 -7.07
C GLY A 52 -3.53 -6.03 -8.39
N LEU A 53 -4.44 -5.99 -9.37
CA LEU A 53 -4.19 -6.39 -10.75
C LEU A 53 -4.36 -5.17 -11.64
N ASP A 54 -3.47 -4.93 -12.60
CA ASP A 54 -3.76 -3.93 -13.63
C ASP A 54 -4.88 -4.49 -14.54
N PRO A 55 -6.01 -3.79 -14.69
CA PRO A 55 -7.17 -4.30 -15.44
C PRO A 55 -6.92 -4.45 -16.95
N LYS A 56 -5.84 -3.88 -17.49
CA LYS A 56 -5.49 -3.98 -18.91
C LYS A 56 -4.44 -5.05 -19.20
N THR A 57 -3.39 -5.12 -18.39
CA THR A 57 -2.27 -6.06 -18.61
C THR A 57 -2.44 -7.37 -17.85
N GLY A 58 -3.28 -7.40 -16.82
CA GLY A 58 -3.39 -8.53 -15.89
C GLY A 58 -2.20 -8.68 -14.96
N GLU A 59 -1.26 -7.72 -14.97
CA GLU A 59 -0.05 -7.76 -14.17
C GLU A 59 -0.37 -7.58 -12.68
N THR A 60 0.25 -8.41 -11.86
CA THR A 60 0.14 -8.38 -10.40
C THR A 60 0.99 -7.26 -9.82
N PHE A 61 0.34 -6.42 -9.03
CA PHE A 61 0.99 -5.39 -8.24
C PHE A 61 0.98 -5.82 -6.78
N VAL A 62 2.16 -6.08 -6.21
CA VAL A 62 2.33 -6.45 -4.79
C VAL A 62 3.43 -5.57 -4.23
N TYR A 63 3.07 -4.64 -3.35
CA TYR A 63 4.02 -3.71 -2.75
C TYR A 63 3.70 -3.52 -1.28
N ASP A 64 4.73 -3.61 -0.46
CA ASP A 64 4.70 -3.23 0.95
C ASP A 64 5.35 -1.87 1.17
N SER A 65 5.10 -1.32 2.35
CA SER A 65 5.74 -0.09 2.82
C SER A 65 5.80 -0.11 4.33
N ASP A 66 6.87 0.48 4.86
CA ASP A 66 7.02 0.75 6.29
C ASP A 66 6.09 1.88 6.75
N ASN A 67 6.25 2.27 8.02
CA ASN A 67 5.45 3.31 8.68
C ASN A 67 5.76 4.75 8.23
N ILE A 68 6.77 4.96 7.39
CA ILE A 68 7.16 6.25 6.84
C ILE A 68 7.01 6.32 5.32
N GLY A 69 6.52 5.27 4.65
CA GLY A 69 6.29 5.29 3.21
C GLY A 69 7.49 4.79 2.38
N ALA A 70 8.44 4.07 2.98
CA ALA A 70 9.57 3.52 2.24
C ALA A 70 9.09 2.47 1.22
N ILE A 71 9.63 2.54 0.02
CA ILE A 71 9.21 1.70 -1.10
C ILE A 71 10.04 0.43 -1.13
N SER A 72 9.36 -0.72 -1.01
CA SER A 72 9.92 -2.03 -1.31
C SER A 72 9.22 -2.60 -2.55
N ASP A 73 10.02 -2.86 -3.58
CA ASP A 73 9.55 -3.51 -4.81
C ASP A 73 9.74 -5.01 -4.64
N ASN A 74 8.65 -5.76 -4.51
CA ASN A 74 8.71 -7.20 -4.30
C ASN A 74 7.67 -7.90 -5.17
N VAL A 75 8.13 -8.42 -6.31
CA VAL A 75 7.27 -8.97 -7.37
C VAL A 75 6.52 -10.23 -6.91
N ASN A 76 7.06 -10.98 -5.95
CA ASN A 76 6.58 -12.34 -5.66
C ASN A 76 6.06 -12.57 -4.24
N LEU A 77 6.52 -11.78 -3.25
CA LEU A 77 6.16 -11.98 -1.85
C LEU A 77 6.37 -10.69 -1.06
N ALA A 78 5.35 -10.30 -0.30
CA ALA A 78 5.43 -9.21 0.66
C ALA A 78 4.73 -9.61 1.95
N THR A 79 5.33 -9.28 3.09
CA THR A 79 4.86 -9.69 4.42
C THR A 79 4.91 -8.52 5.38
N VAL A 80 3.82 -8.30 6.12
CA VAL A 80 3.73 -7.22 7.10
C VAL A 80 3.09 -7.72 8.40
N GLY A 81 3.40 -7.08 9.52
CA GLY A 81 2.85 -7.40 10.84
C GLY A 81 3.82 -8.13 11.75
N THR A 82 3.35 -8.55 12.92
CA THR A 82 4.20 -9.10 13.99
C THR A 82 4.80 -10.47 13.69
N ALA A 83 4.15 -11.25 12.81
CA ALA A 83 4.61 -12.56 12.41
C ALA A 83 5.19 -12.57 10.97
N SER A 84 5.58 -11.41 10.44
CA SER A 84 6.12 -11.27 9.08
C SER A 84 7.26 -12.24 8.82
N ASP A 85 8.18 -12.40 9.77
CA ASP A 85 9.38 -13.21 9.61
C ASP A 85 9.05 -14.71 9.45
N TYR A 86 8.05 -15.19 10.18
CA TYR A 86 7.57 -16.58 10.06
C TYR A 86 6.91 -16.82 8.69
N ILE A 87 6.09 -15.87 8.24
CA ILE A 87 5.41 -15.97 6.93
C ILE A 87 6.43 -15.88 5.80
N PHE A 88 7.43 -15.00 5.94
CA PHE A 88 8.51 -14.85 4.98
C PHE A 88 9.30 -16.15 4.83
N GLY A 89 9.65 -16.80 5.95
CA GLY A 89 10.30 -18.11 5.94
C GLY A 89 9.45 -19.24 5.33
N LEU A 90 8.12 -19.16 5.43
CA LEU A 90 7.21 -20.11 4.79
C LEU A 90 7.09 -19.89 3.27
N GLY A 91 7.11 -18.63 2.83
CA GLY A 91 6.91 -18.23 1.44
C GLY A 91 8.15 -18.34 0.54
N MET A 92 9.35 -18.48 1.12
CA MET A 92 10.62 -18.63 0.37
C MET A 92 10.90 -20.05 -0.16
N LYS A 93 9.87 -20.87 -0.38
CA LYS A 93 10.02 -22.28 -0.76
C LYS A 93 9.70 -22.57 -2.22
#